data_AF-A0A2S4Y2S0-F1
#
_entry.id   AF-A0A2S4Y2S0-F1
#
_cell.length_a   1.000
_cell.length_b   1.000
_cell.length_c   1.000
_cell.angle_alpha   90.00
_cell.angle_beta   90.00
_cell.angle_gamma   90.00
#
_symmetry.space_group_name_H-M   'P 1'
#
loop_
_entity.id
_entity.type
_entity.pdbx_description
1 polymer ?
#
loop_
_entity_poly.entity_id
_entity_poly.type
_entity_poly.pdbx_seq_one_letter_code
_entity_poly.pdbx_strand_id
1 'polypeptide(L)'
;MVPAAYMALTHATELQSRGITHLGFEFGKETDPWDLDVYTRDASGDIDYGYQLKDVNSINKIKDRASSAAKQLQYEPMRHGVAILDVHQPISRLTSKVFAVAEREARKSGATFLLRFEDGAITIPPNGSIFP
;
A
#
# COMPACT_ATOMS: atom_id res chain seq x y z
N MET A 1 -12.56 -4.19 11.65
CA MET A 1 -11.17 -4.48 11.24
C MET A 1 -11.19 -5.66 10.30
N VAL A 2 -10.83 -5.43 9.04
CA VAL A 2 -10.67 -6.50 8.05
C VAL A 2 -9.35 -7.24 8.32
N PRO A 3 -9.31 -8.58 8.28
CA PRO A 3 -8.06 -9.34 8.44
C PRO A 3 -7.04 -9.02 7.33
N ALA A 4 -5.76 -8.91 7.69
CA ALA A 4 -4.68 -8.61 6.73
C ALA A 4 -4.62 -9.64 5.59
N ALA A 5 -4.70 -10.93 5.92
CA ALA A 5 -4.73 -12.01 4.93
C ALA A 5 -5.90 -11.89 3.92
N TYR A 6 -7.06 -11.40 4.36
CA TYR A 6 -8.19 -11.17 3.45
C TYR A 6 -7.91 -10.03 2.48
N MET A 7 -7.32 -8.93 2.96
CA MET A 7 -6.92 -7.81 2.10
C MET A 7 -5.87 -8.26 1.07
N ALA A 8 -4.86 -9.02 1.52
CA ALA A 8 -3.81 -9.56 0.67
C ALA A 8 -4.37 -10.46 -0.44
N LEU A 9 -5.23 -11.41 -0.10
CA LEU A 9 -5.89 -12.28 -1.09
C LEU A 9 -6.79 -11.50 -2.04
N THR A 10 -7.52 -10.50 -1.54
CA THR A 10 -8.38 -9.65 -2.39
C THR A 10 -7.55 -8.87 -3.39
N HIS A 11 -6.45 -8.25 -2.96
CA HIS A 11 -5.60 -7.50 -3.86
C HIS A 11 -4.82 -8.41 -4.82
N ALA A 12 -4.36 -9.58 -4.37
CA ALA A 12 -3.76 -10.58 -5.26
C ALA A 12 -4.74 -11.05 -6.33
N THR A 13 -6.02 -11.25 -5.98
CA THR A 13 -7.07 -11.59 -6.94
C THR A 13 -7.27 -10.46 -7.97
N GLU A 14 -7.21 -9.20 -7.53
CA GLU A 14 -7.24 -8.05 -8.44
C GLU A 14 -6.04 -8.08 -9.41
N LEU A 15 -4.82 -8.30 -8.91
CA LEU A 15 -3.62 -8.41 -9.73
C LEU A 15 -3.74 -9.56 -10.75
N GLN A 16 -4.23 -10.72 -10.33
CA GLN A 16 -4.47 -11.85 -11.24
C GLN A 16 -5.52 -11.55 -12.30
N SER A 17 -6.60 -10.85 -11.95
CA SER A 17 -7.63 -10.44 -12.91
C SER A 17 -7.10 -9.50 -14.00
N ARG A 18 -5.99 -8.80 -13.71
CA ARG A 18 -5.24 -7.94 -14.66
C ARG A 18 -4.18 -8.71 -15.45
N GLY A 19 -4.07 -10.03 -15.27
CA GLY A 19 -3.11 -10.89 -15.97
C GLY A 19 -1.75 -11.04 -15.27
N ILE A 20 -1.61 -10.55 -14.03
CA ILE A 20 -0.34 -10.64 -13.29
C ILE A 20 -0.30 -11.97 -12.53
N THR A 21 0.63 -12.85 -12.92
CA THR A 21 0.67 -14.24 -12.42
C THR A 21 1.81 -14.54 -11.46
N HIS A 22 2.88 -13.74 -11.46
CA HIS A 22 4.06 -13.95 -10.62
C HIS A 22 3.93 -13.25 -9.27
N LEU A 23 2.99 -13.74 -8.46
CA LEU A 23 2.67 -13.17 -7.15
C LEU A 23 3.39 -13.90 -6.01
N GLY A 24 3.68 -13.17 -4.95
CA GLY A 24 4.04 -13.72 -3.65
C GLY A 24 3.39 -12.93 -2.51
N PHE A 25 3.47 -13.50 -1.32
CA PHE A 25 2.86 -12.97 -0.10
C PHE A 25 3.87 -12.99 1.04
N GLU A 26 3.63 -12.14 2.05
CA GLU A 26 4.34 -12.16 3.34
C GLU A 26 5.88 -12.18 3.15
N PHE A 27 6.40 -11.15 2.48
CA PHE A 27 7.84 -11.00 2.26
C PHE A 27 8.49 -10.15 3.34
N GLY A 28 9.26 -10.82 4.19
CA GLY A 28 9.96 -10.22 5.32
C GLY A 28 9.94 -11.18 6.50
N LYS A 29 10.80 -10.93 7.48
CA LYS A 29 10.77 -11.60 8.79
C LYS A 29 10.55 -10.55 9.87
N GLU A 30 10.16 -10.98 11.08
CA GLU A 30 9.96 -10.05 12.22
C GLU A 30 11.17 -9.17 12.53
N THR A 31 12.38 -9.60 12.14
CA THR A 31 13.64 -8.85 12.33
C THR A 31 13.96 -7.88 11.20
N ASP A 32 13.28 -8.01 10.06
CA ASP A 32 13.52 -7.15 8.91
C ASP A 32 12.80 -5.81 9.09
N PRO A 33 13.39 -4.70 8.64
CA PRO A 33 12.73 -3.40 8.70
C PRO A 33 11.64 -3.25 7.62
N TRP A 34 11.57 -4.17 6.65
CA TRP A 34 10.57 -4.24 5.60
C TRP A 34 9.67 -5.46 5.77
N ASP A 35 8.45 -5.33 5.27
CA ASP A 35 7.40 -6.34 5.36
C ASP A 35 6.37 -6.07 4.27
N LEU A 36 6.26 -6.95 3.27
CA LEU A 36 5.35 -6.80 2.14
C LEU A 36 4.23 -7.83 2.23
N ASP A 37 2.99 -7.37 2.37
CA ASP A 37 1.81 -8.24 2.43
C ASP A 37 1.63 -9.00 1.09
N VAL A 38 1.84 -8.32 -0.04
CA VAL A 38 1.77 -8.88 -1.40
C VAL A 38 2.92 -8.32 -2.23
N TYR A 39 3.45 -9.09 -3.16
CA TYR A 39 4.44 -8.60 -4.12
C TYR A 39 4.34 -9.31 -5.47
N THR A 40 4.91 -8.69 -6.49
CA THR A 40 5.02 -9.21 -7.86
C THR A 40 6.49 -9.41 -8.20
N ARG A 41 6.79 -10.33 -9.11
CA ARG A 41 8.13 -10.50 -9.66
C ARG A 41 8.17 -10.18 -11.15
N ASP A 42 9.26 -9.58 -11.59
CA ASP A 42 9.55 -9.40 -13.01
C ASP A 42 10.04 -10.71 -13.67
N ALA A 43 10.34 -10.65 -14.97
CA ALA A 43 10.82 -11.81 -15.73
C ALA A 43 12.19 -12.32 -15.26
N SER A 44 12.99 -11.49 -14.57
CA SER A 44 14.28 -11.88 -13.98
C SER A 44 14.08 -12.58 -12.63
N GLY A 45 12.88 -12.53 -12.07
CA GLY A 45 12.54 -13.06 -10.76
C GLY A 45 12.77 -12.07 -9.62
N ASP A 46 13.14 -10.82 -9.90
CA ASP A 46 13.30 -9.77 -8.89
C ASP A 46 11.95 -9.18 -8.49
N ILE A 47 11.83 -8.64 -7.28
CA ILE A 47 10.59 -7.99 -6.84
C ILE A 47 10.39 -6.70 -7.64
N ASP A 48 9.28 -6.63 -8.37
CA ASP A 48 8.91 -5.46 -9.15
C ASP A 48 8.08 -4.52 -8.29
N TYR A 49 6.83 -4.90 -7.99
CA TYR A 49 5.96 -4.20 -7.05
C TYR A 49 5.85 -4.91 -5.72
N GLY A 50 5.93 -4.17 -4.62
CA GLY A 50 5.57 -4.63 -3.28
C GLY A 50 4.50 -3.76 -2.66
N TYR A 51 3.58 -4.40 -1.93
CA TYR A 51 2.36 -3.79 -1.44
C TYR A 51 2.27 -3.92 0.07
N GLN A 52 1.87 -2.82 0.72
CA GLN A 52 1.41 -2.85 2.10
C GLN A 52 -0.04 -2.38 2.23
N LEU A 53 -0.86 -3.22 2.82
CA LEU A 53 -2.30 -3.10 2.91
C LEU A 53 -2.69 -2.76 4.35
N LYS A 54 -3.45 -1.69 4.54
CA LYS A 54 -3.85 -1.22 5.87
C LYS A 54 -5.36 -1.00 5.93
N ASP A 55 -5.99 -1.65 6.91
CA ASP A 55 -7.36 -1.38 7.33
C ASP A 55 -7.40 -0.14 8.25
N VAL A 56 -8.20 0.86 7.86
CA VAL A 56 -8.24 2.18 8.51
C VAL A 56 -9.69 2.54 8.88
N ASN A 57 -10.09 2.18 10.10
CA ASN A 57 -11.44 2.44 10.61
C ASN A 57 -11.71 3.93 10.95
N SER A 58 -10.72 4.83 10.81
CA SER A 58 -10.89 6.26 11.06
C SER A 58 -9.81 7.09 10.38
N ILE A 59 -10.17 8.24 9.83
CA ILE A 59 -9.25 9.19 9.17
C ILE A 59 -8.13 9.66 10.09
N ASN A 60 -8.38 9.78 11.38
CA ASN A 60 -7.34 10.16 12.34
C ASN A 60 -6.23 9.10 12.43
N LYS A 61 -6.49 7.86 12.03
CA LYS A 61 -5.52 6.77 11.97
C LYS A 61 -4.74 6.68 10.66
N ILE A 62 -5.13 7.41 9.61
CA ILE A 62 -4.37 7.45 8.35
C ILE A 62 -2.92 7.83 8.61
N LYS A 63 -2.64 8.81 9.49
CA LYS A 63 -1.26 9.20 9.85
C LYS A 63 -0.44 8.00 10.34
N ASP A 64 -0.96 7.25 11.31
CA ASP A 64 -0.24 6.14 11.93
C ASP A 64 -0.04 5.01 10.93
N ARG A 65 -1.07 4.71 10.13
CA ARG A 65 -1.05 3.65 9.11
C ARG A 65 -0.13 3.99 7.94
N ALA A 66 -0.15 5.24 7.49
CA ALA A 66 0.73 5.75 6.44
C ALA A 66 2.20 5.67 6.85
N SER A 67 2.53 6.11 8.08
CA SER A 67 3.90 6.04 8.57
C SER A 67 4.38 4.59 8.79
N SER A 68 3.49 3.69 9.22
CA SER A 68 3.78 2.26 9.30
C SER A 68 4.09 1.66 7.93
N ALA A 69 3.22 1.89 6.94
CA ALA A 69 3.41 1.39 5.58
C ALA A 69 4.69 1.95 4.96
N ALA A 70 4.97 3.23 5.13
CA ALA A 70 6.18 3.88 4.63
C ALA A 70 7.48 3.23 5.14
N LYS A 71 7.49 2.70 6.37
CA LYS A 71 8.64 1.97 6.92
C LYS A 71 8.74 0.57 6.32
N GLN A 72 7.62 -0.14 6.26
CA GLN A 72 7.56 -1.52 5.79
C GLN A 72 7.87 -1.67 4.29
N LEU A 73 7.69 -0.60 3.51
CA LEU A 73 8.01 -0.57 2.08
C LEU A 73 9.49 -0.23 1.78
N GLN A 74 10.36 -0.10 2.78
CA GLN A 74 11.78 0.25 2.59
C GLN A 74 12.64 -0.97 2.22
N TYR A 75 12.28 -1.67 1.14
CA TYR A 75 13.07 -2.75 0.57
C TYR A 75 13.76 -2.27 -0.71
N GLU A 76 15.04 -1.90 -0.61
CA GLU A 76 15.80 -1.28 -1.72
C GLU A 76 15.82 -2.08 -3.03
N PRO A 77 15.86 -3.43 -3.04
CA PRO A 77 15.84 -4.20 -4.29
C PRO A 77 14.50 -4.15 -5.03
N MET A 78 13.41 -3.70 -4.41
CA MET A 78 12.12 -3.55 -5.06
C MET A 78 12.06 -2.28 -5.91
N ARG A 79 11.45 -2.38 -7.09
CA ARG A 79 11.32 -1.24 -8.01
C ARG A 79 10.23 -0.25 -7.59
N HIS A 80 9.09 -0.76 -7.15
CA HIS A 80 7.91 0.04 -6.84
C HIS A 80 7.23 -0.38 -5.53
N GLY A 81 7.20 0.51 -4.55
CA GLY A 81 6.43 0.32 -3.32
C GLY A 81 5.04 0.95 -3.42
N VAL A 82 4.02 0.25 -2.96
CA VAL A 82 2.63 0.74 -2.96
C VAL A 82 1.98 0.51 -1.59
N ALA A 83 1.47 1.57 -0.97
CA ALA A 83 0.67 1.47 0.25
C ALA A 83 -0.82 1.63 -0.12
N ILE A 84 -1.65 0.64 0.21
CA ILE A 84 -3.12 0.73 0.04
C ILE A 84 -3.76 0.85 1.41
N LEU A 85 -4.41 1.98 1.67
CA LEU A 85 -5.11 2.26 2.91
C LEU A 85 -6.62 2.23 2.65
N ASP A 86 -7.30 1.22 3.18
CA ASP A 86 -8.76 1.10 3.11
C ASP A 86 -9.39 1.85 4.27
N VAL A 87 -9.90 3.03 3.97
CA VAL A 87 -10.49 3.99 4.89
C VAL A 87 -12.00 3.81 4.92
N HIS A 88 -12.52 3.28 6.03
CA HIS A 88 -13.96 3.07 6.26
C HIS A 88 -14.67 4.35 6.71
N GLN A 89 -14.46 5.43 5.95
CA GLN A 89 -15.10 6.74 6.08
C GLN A 89 -15.12 7.43 4.70
N PRO A 90 -16.02 8.40 4.46
CA PRO A 90 -16.06 9.12 3.19
C PRO A 90 -14.90 10.13 3.03
N ILE A 91 -14.52 10.43 1.79
CA ILE A 91 -13.46 11.40 1.42
C ILE A 91 -13.71 12.76 2.06
N SER A 92 -14.97 13.19 2.18
CA SER A 92 -15.36 14.47 2.78
C SER A 92 -14.85 14.67 4.21
N ARG A 93 -14.48 13.59 4.91
CA ARG A 93 -13.93 13.64 6.27
C ARG A 93 -12.40 13.85 6.26
N LEU A 94 -11.73 13.74 5.12
CA LEU A 94 -10.29 13.91 5.00
C LEU A 94 -9.89 15.35 5.23
N THR A 95 -9.11 15.58 6.27
CA THR A 95 -8.58 16.91 6.57
C THR A 95 -7.26 17.15 5.82
N SER A 96 -7.00 18.40 5.45
CA SER A 96 -5.73 18.79 4.80
C SER A 96 -4.51 18.42 5.65
N LYS A 97 -4.63 18.43 6.98
CA LYS A 97 -3.55 18.03 7.90
C LYS A 97 -3.22 16.53 7.77
N VAL A 98 -4.24 15.68 7.70
CA VAL A 98 -4.04 14.23 7.55
C VAL A 98 -3.50 13.92 6.16
N PHE A 99 -4.05 14.57 5.13
CA PHE A 99 -3.57 14.43 3.76
C PHE A 99 -2.09 14.81 3.63
N ALA A 100 -1.68 15.98 4.14
CA ALA A 100 -0.29 16.43 4.12
C ALA A 100 0.68 15.48 4.83
N VAL A 101 0.20 14.74 5.83
CA VAL A 101 1.01 13.68 6.46
C VAL A 101 1.17 12.49 5.51
N ALA A 102 0.10 11.99 4.91
CA ALA A 102 0.18 10.91 3.93
C ALA A 102 1.11 11.27 2.76
N GLU A 103 1.01 12.50 2.23
CA GLU A 103 1.94 13.03 1.22
C GLU A 103 3.40 13.01 1.67
N ARG A 104 3.67 13.45 2.91
CA ARG A 104 5.03 13.44 3.45
C ARG A 104 5.57 12.01 3.59
N GLU A 105 4.77 11.07 4.07
CA GLU A 105 5.20 9.67 4.24
C GLU A 105 5.41 8.97 2.89
N ALA A 106 4.53 9.21 1.90
CA ALA A 106 4.70 8.72 0.53
C ALA A 106 6.01 9.25 -0.08
N ARG A 107 6.24 10.58 0.00
CA ARG A 107 7.47 11.19 -0.49
C ARG A 107 8.72 10.66 0.22
N LYS A 108 8.66 10.43 1.54
CA LYS A 108 9.79 9.94 2.33
C LYS A 108 10.16 8.49 1.97
N SER A 109 9.17 7.66 1.67
CA SER A 109 9.38 6.26 1.29
C SER A 109 9.63 6.07 -0.20
N GLY A 110 9.31 7.07 -1.04
CA GLY A 110 9.34 6.92 -2.50
C GLY A 110 8.21 6.05 -3.05
N ALA A 111 7.26 5.64 -2.21
CA ALA A 111 6.16 4.76 -2.57
C ALA A 111 4.91 5.53 -3.00
N THR A 112 4.06 4.88 -3.81
CA THR A 112 2.73 5.36 -4.14
C THR A 112 1.74 4.97 -3.05
N PHE A 113 0.93 5.91 -2.59
CA PHE A 113 -0.10 5.68 -1.57
C PHE A 113 -1.47 5.79 -2.23
N LEU A 114 -2.25 4.72 -2.19
CA LEU A 114 -3.64 4.70 -2.60
C LEU A 114 -4.53 4.71 -1.35
N LEU A 115 -5.21 5.82 -1.10
CA LEU A 115 -6.21 5.94 -0.06
C LEU A 115 -7.58 5.60 -0.65
N ARG A 116 -8.14 4.43 -0.33
CA ARG A 116 -9.47 4.02 -0.78
C ARG A 116 -10.48 4.33 0.32
N PHE A 117 -11.44 5.19 0.02
CA PHE A 117 -12.54 5.57 0.91
C PHE A 117 -13.81 4.85 0.47
N GLU A 118 -14.88 4.96 1.27
CA GLU A 118 -16.18 4.36 0.94
C GLU A 118 -16.80 4.93 -0.34
N ASP A 119 -16.49 6.19 -0.67
CA ASP A 119 -17.10 6.97 -1.75
C ASP A 119 -16.09 7.42 -2.83
N GLY A 120 -14.86 6.88 -2.83
CA GLY A 120 -13.86 7.17 -3.85
C GLY A 120 -12.44 6.81 -3.44
N ALA A 121 -11.45 7.25 -4.20
CA ALA A 121 -10.04 7.03 -3.87
C ALA A 121 -9.15 8.22 -4.24
N ILE A 122 -8.01 8.34 -3.56
CA ILE A 122 -6.98 9.34 -3.82
C ILE A 122 -5.62 8.64 -3.94
N THR A 123 -4.90 8.94 -5.01
CA THR A 123 -3.53 8.47 -5.24
C THR A 123 -2.52 9.57 -4.91
N ILE A 124 -1.46 9.22 -4.19
CA ILE A 124 -0.40 10.12 -3.74
C ILE A 124 0.96 9.49 -4.11
N PRO A 125 1.83 10.17 -4.88
CA PRO A 125 1.54 11.39 -5.62
C PRO A 125 0.42 11.18 -6.64
N PRO A 126 -0.22 12.25 -7.15
CA PRO A 126 -1.17 12.12 -8.24
C PRO A 126 -0.54 11.37 -9.42
N ASN A 127 -1.27 10.42 -10.00
CA ASN A 127 -0.81 9.54 -11.09
C ASN A 127 0.35 8.60 -10.74
N GLY A 128 0.65 8.38 -9.46
CA GLY A 128 1.58 7.33 -9.04
C GLY A 128 1.12 5.96 -9.54
N SER A 129 2.06 5.13 -10.00
CA SER A 129 1.74 3.77 -10.44
C SER A 129 1.36 2.90 -9.24
N ILE A 130 0.30 2.12 -9.39
CA ILE A 130 -0.22 1.17 -8.40
C ILE A 130 -0.30 -0.26 -8.95
N PHE A 131 0.04 -0.47 -10.22
CA PHE A 131 0.06 -1.76 -10.89
C PHE A 131 1.30 -1.86 -11.80
N PRO A 132 1.89 -3.06 -11.98
CA PRO A 132 2.87 -3.35 -13.02
C PRO A 132 2.40 -3.03 -14.44
#